data_AF-A0A821BIA5-F1
#
_entry.id   AF-A0A821BIA5-F1
#
_cell.length_a   1.000
_cell.length_b   1.000
_cell.length_c   1.000
_cell.angle_alpha   90.00
_cell.angle_beta   90.00
_cell.angle_gamma   90.00
#
_symmetry.space_group_name_H-M   'P 1'
#
loop_
_entity.id
_entity.type
_entity.pdbx_description
1 polymer ?
#
loop_
_entity_poly.entity_id
_entity_poly.type
_entity_poly.pdbx_seq_one_letter_code
_entity_poly.pdbx_strand_id
1 'polypeptide(L)'
;EYAVVNYNSILLTHLNLIRNNYHICLIAYAFIMSGMLMSVSILLSISIDKYIYIFKPYSYQKIITKRRCLLWISSLWLISIFIGLLPLLGWNKMKRCSSLKQVLCSSNICLIDRVFTTGYCSLFATISLLAAFVILYVYVRIFFIARDHLMRIERLRSQCSSYEQPSTPATIITLLTPNKINDEKDLQRGFSFSSSIIQRSNDGRERTGLFRVNIRRSLRALRTLLVLLVGFYLCWLPLLIYLLSHTWMDFKNNLIIHVLILIANVNSLVNPIVYAYRSKQFRIELWNGTIGRCCINHQYRPHPSPAATVAAAIACKRVHLLPSIKSGT
;
A
#
# COMPACT_ATOMS: atom_id res chain seq x y z
N GLU A 1 -50.23 13.27 1.40
CA GLU A 1 -49.84 12.88 2.76
C GLU A 1 -48.43 12.32 2.73
N TYR A 2 -47.47 13.02 3.31
CA TYR A 2 -46.10 12.52 3.41
C TYR A 2 -46.05 11.57 4.60
N ALA A 3 -45.71 10.30 4.35
CA ALA A 3 -45.50 9.32 5.40
C ALA A 3 -44.42 9.85 6.37
N VAL A 4 -44.86 10.28 7.55
CA VAL A 4 -44.00 10.58 8.69
C VAL A 4 -43.47 9.23 9.17
N VAL A 5 -42.35 8.80 8.61
CA VAL A 5 -41.67 7.62 9.14
C VAL A 5 -40.97 8.04 10.42
N ASN A 6 -41.62 7.75 11.54
CA ASN A 6 -41.11 7.97 12.88
C ASN A 6 -39.95 7.00 13.15
N TYR A 7 -38.73 7.39 12.81
CA TYR A 7 -37.52 6.64 13.17
C TYR A 7 -36.85 7.27 14.39
N ASN A 8 -37.23 6.77 15.57
CA ASN A 8 -36.49 6.89 16.84
C ASN A 8 -35.14 6.16 16.78
N SER A 9 -34.29 6.47 15.81
CA SER A 9 -32.93 5.89 15.74
C SER A 9 -31.94 6.88 16.34
N ILE A 10 -31.12 6.38 17.29
CA ILE A 10 -30.00 7.09 17.91
C ILE A 10 -29.06 7.71 16.85
N LEU A 11 -28.98 7.08 15.67
CA LEU A 11 -28.23 7.59 14.54
C LEU A 11 -28.81 8.90 13.99
N LEU A 12 -30.13 9.01 13.87
CA LEU A 12 -30.78 10.25 13.40
C LEU A 12 -30.63 11.39 14.41
N THR A 13 -30.67 11.09 15.72
CA THR A 13 -30.44 12.10 16.76
C THR A 13 -29.00 12.59 16.77
N HIS A 14 -28.00 11.72 16.59
CA HIS A 14 -26.60 12.14 16.43
C HIS A 14 -26.38 12.94 15.13
N LEU A 15 -26.99 12.52 14.01
CA LEU A 15 -26.93 13.27 12.76
C LEU A 15 -27.61 14.64 12.87
N ASN A 16 -28.71 14.73 13.60
CA ASN A 16 -29.38 16.00 13.90
C ASN A 16 -28.57 16.87 14.86
N LEU A 17 -27.85 16.27 15.83
CA LEU A 17 -26.96 17.00 16.73
C LEU A 17 -25.80 17.65 15.96
N ILE A 18 -25.16 16.92 15.05
CA ILE A 18 -24.08 17.44 14.19
C ILE A 18 -24.63 18.49 13.23
N ARG A 19 -25.82 18.26 12.66
CA ARG A 19 -26.48 19.19 11.74
C ARG A 19 -26.91 20.49 12.40
N ASN A 20 -27.32 20.45 13.66
CA ASN A 20 -27.87 21.60 14.37
C ASN A 20 -26.84 22.32 15.27
N ASN A 21 -25.57 21.88 15.26
CA ASN A 21 -24.48 22.54 15.98
C ASN A 21 -23.29 22.80 15.05
N TYR A 22 -23.17 24.04 14.60
CA TYR A 22 -22.07 24.48 13.71
C TYR A 22 -20.68 24.11 14.25
N HIS A 23 -20.39 24.35 15.53
CA HIS A 23 -19.07 24.06 16.12
C HIS A 23 -18.74 22.58 16.16
N ILE A 24 -19.70 21.73 16.52
CA ILE A 24 -19.53 20.27 16.50
C ILE A 24 -19.24 19.81 15.06
N CYS A 25 -19.97 20.37 14.10
CA CYS A 25 -19.76 20.05 12.70
C CYS A 25 -18.39 20.52 12.17
N LEU A 26 -17.97 21.73 12.55
CA LEU A 26 -16.66 22.28 12.18
C LEU A 26 -15.51 21.41 12.74
N ILE A 27 -15.62 20.96 13.98
CA ILE A 27 -14.66 20.02 14.59
C ILE A 27 -14.69 18.67 13.87
N ALA A 28 -15.87 18.12 13.58
CA ALA A 28 -16.01 16.85 12.88
C ALA A 28 -15.36 16.89 11.48
N TYR A 29 -15.61 17.96 10.72
CA TYR A 29 -14.97 18.15 9.42
C TYR A 29 -13.46 18.37 9.53
N ALA A 30 -12.99 19.12 10.51
CA ALA A 30 -11.55 19.29 10.72
C ALA A 30 -10.85 17.95 10.99
N PHE A 31 -11.47 17.07 11.79
CA PHE A 31 -10.97 15.73 12.03
C PHE A 31 -10.97 14.87 10.75
N ILE A 32 -12.07 14.87 9.99
CA ILE A 32 -12.19 14.14 8.72
C ILE A 32 -11.10 14.61 7.74
N MET A 33 -10.96 15.92 7.55
CA MET A 33 -9.97 16.49 6.61
C MET A 33 -8.53 16.22 7.05
N SER A 34 -8.25 16.26 8.35
CA SER A 34 -6.94 15.86 8.91
C SER A 34 -6.62 14.41 8.57
N GLY A 35 -7.56 13.49 8.81
CA GLY A 35 -7.39 12.07 8.51
C GLY A 35 -7.23 11.78 7.02
N MET A 36 -7.98 12.51 6.18
CA MET A 36 -7.84 12.45 4.73
C MET A 36 -6.44 12.88 4.28
N LEU A 37 -5.96 14.03 4.76
CA LEU A 37 -4.63 14.54 4.41
C LEU A 37 -3.50 13.64 4.92
N MET A 38 -3.68 13.03 6.10
CA MET A 38 -2.79 12.00 6.61
C MET A 38 -2.68 10.81 5.67
N SER A 39 -3.81 10.34 5.14
CA SER A 39 -3.83 9.19 4.25
C SER A 39 -3.01 9.45 2.98
N VAL A 40 -3.20 10.60 2.33
CA VAL A 40 -2.38 11.01 1.16
C VAL A 40 -0.91 11.13 1.52
N SER A 41 -0.60 11.79 2.64
CA SER A 41 0.78 12.02 3.10
C SER A 41 1.52 10.71 3.39
N ILE A 42 0.83 9.73 3.98
CA ILE A 42 1.37 8.39 4.23
C ILE A 42 1.62 7.65 2.91
N LEU A 43 0.70 7.73 1.94
CA LEU A 43 0.91 7.10 0.63
C LEU A 43 2.09 7.71 -0.13
N LEU A 44 2.27 9.03 -0.05
CA LEU A 44 3.44 9.71 -0.59
C LEU A 44 4.72 9.22 0.07
N SER A 45 4.75 9.13 1.41
CA SER A 45 5.89 8.61 2.16
C SER A 45 6.22 7.15 1.84
N ILE A 46 5.21 6.30 1.70
CA ILE A 46 5.39 4.89 1.26
C ILE A 46 6.00 4.87 -0.15
N SER A 47 5.57 5.76 -1.04
CA SER A 47 6.09 5.85 -2.41
C SER A 47 7.56 6.28 -2.42
N ILE A 48 7.93 7.26 -1.58
CA ILE A 48 9.31 7.71 -1.40
C ILE A 48 10.17 6.61 -0.77
N ASP A 49 9.67 5.91 0.25
CA ASP A 49 10.35 4.76 0.87
C ASP A 49 10.72 3.71 -0.19
N LYS A 50 9.76 3.33 -1.03
CA LYS A 50 10.01 2.36 -2.12
C LYS A 50 10.99 2.89 -3.13
N TYR A 51 10.91 4.18 -3.47
CA TYR A 51 11.89 4.80 -4.34
C TYR A 51 13.30 4.71 -3.74
N ILE A 52 13.51 5.08 -2.49
CA ILE A 52 14.84 5.01 -1.86
C ILE A 52 15.33 3.55 -1.78
N TYR A 53 14.45 2.61 -1.43
CA TYR A 53 14.78 1.19 -1.35
C TYR A 53 15.28 0.62 -2.70
N ILE A 54 14.62 0.96 -3.80
CA ILE A 54 14.94 0.44 -5.14
C ILE A 54 16.18 1.13 -5.71
N PHE A 55 16.27 2.44 -5.59
CA PHE A 55 17.30 3.23 -6.26
C PHE A 55 18.59 3.40 -5.44
N LYS A 56 18.52 3.31 -4.11
CA LYS A 56 19.67 3.48 -3.21
C LYS A 56 19.79 2.33 -2.21
N PRO A 57 19.90 1.06 -2.66
CA PRO A 57 19.89 -0.11 -1.77
C PRO A 57 20.99 -0.06 -0.70
N TYR A 58 22.19 0.41 -1.05
CA TYR A 58 23.33 0.50 -0.13
C TYR A 58 23.22 1.64 0.88
N SER A 59 22.57 2.75 0.50
CA SER A 59 22.36 3.89 1.41
C SER A 59 21.05 3.77 2.17
N TYR A 60 20.12 2.89 1.78
CA TYR A 60 18.81 2.74 2.38
C TYR A 60 18.90 2.52 3.90
N GLN A 61 19.78 1.62 4.35
CA GLN A 61 19.99 1.35 5.78
C GLN A 61 20.56 2.55 6.55
N LYS A 62 21.31 3.44 5.88
CA LYS A 62 21.84 4.68 6.47
C LYS A 62 20.82 5.82 6.47
N ILE A 63 19.93 5.84 5.47
CA ILE A 63 18.90 6.87 5.30
C ILE A 63 17.71 6.59 6.22
N ILE A 64 17.14 5.39 6.13
CA ILE A 64 15.93 4.95 6.83
C ILE A 64 16.31 4.33 8.17
N THR A 65 16.27 5.15 9.22
CA THR A 65 16.50 4.73 10.61
C THR A 65 15.25 4.91 11.45
N LYS A 66 15.07 4.09 12.50
CA LYS A 66 13.87 4.14 13.36
C LYS A 66 13.56 5.56 13.89
N ARG A 67 14.58 6.27 14.40
CA ARG A 67 14.42 7.65 14.91
C ARG A 67 13.97 8.62 13.82
N ARG A 68 14.56 8.55 12.63
CA ARG A 68 14.20 9.42 11.50
C ARG A 68 12.80 9.11 10.97
N CYS A 69 12.41 7.84 10.90
CA CYS A 69 11.05 7.45 10.52
C CYS A 69 10.01 7.96 11.52
N LEU A 70 10.28 7.87 12.82
CA LEU A 70 9.40 8.41 13.85
C LEU A 70 9.27 9.93 13.71
N LEU A 71 10.37 10.66 13.58
CA LEU A 71 10.33 12.11 13.35
C LEU A 71 9.58 12.49 12.06
N TRP A 72 9.80 11.75 10.98
CA TRP A 72 9.14 11.98 9.70
C TRP A 72 7.63 11.69 9.77
N ILE A 73 7.21 10.58 10.38
CA ILE A 73 5.79 10.27 10.55
C ILE A 73 5.13 11.31 11.46
N SER A 74 5.74 11.63 12.60
CA SER A 74 5.22 12.62 13.54
C SER A 74 5.07 14.01 12.89
N SER A 75 6.02 14.43 12.04
CA SER A 75 5.88 15.71 11.34
C SER A 75 4.72 15.71 10.35
N LEU A 76 4.49 14.61 9.62
CA LEU A 76 3.33 14.48 8.74
C LEU A 76 2.00 14.53 9.50
N TRP A 77 1.94 13.92 10.69
CA TRP A 77 0.81 14.04 11.63
C TRP A 77 0.53 15.49 12.01
N LEU A 78 1.54 16.20 12.48
CA LEU A 78 1.40 17.58 12.91
C LEU A 78 0.98 18.49 11.75
N ILE A 79 1.59 18.34 10.58
CA ILE A 79 1.25 19.13 9.39
C ILE A 79 -0.19 18.86 8.94
N SER A 80 -0.62 17.60 8.92
CA SER A 80 -1.96 17.26 8.44
C SER A 80 -3.05 17.71 9.41
N ILE A 81 -2.81 17.57 10.72
CA ILE A 81 -3.69 18.11 11.76
C ILE A 81 -3.76 19.63 11.65
N PHE A 82 -2.62 20.30 11.54
CA PHE A 82 -2.57 21.75 11.41
C PHE A 82 -3.40 22.24 10.21
N ILE A 83 -3.18 21.64 9.03
CA ILE A 83 -3.95 21.99 7.83
C ILE A 83 -5.43 21.66 8.00
N GLY A 84 -5.78 20.51 8.58
CA GLY A 84 -7.17 20.14 8.83
C GLY A 84 -7.90 21.08 9.81
N LEU A 85 -7.19 21.67 10.78
CA LEU A 85 -7.73 22.60 11.77
C LEU A 85 -7.83 24.06 11.28
N LEU A 86 -7.30 24.40 10.10
CA LEU A 86 -7.35 25.78 9.57
C LEU A 86 -8.76 26.42 9.55
N PRO A 87 -9.86 25.69 9.22
CA PRO A 87 -11.21 26.24 9.32
C PRO A 87 -11.62 26.63 10.76
N LEU A 88 -11.09 25.94 11.78
CA LEU A 88 -11.32 26.29 13.20
C LEU A 88 -10.55 27.55 13.61
N LEU A 89 -9.36 27.76 13.04
CA LEU A 89 -8.53 28.95 13.27
C LEU A 89 -9.07 30.23 12.60
N GLY A 90 -10.23 30.13 11.93
CA GLY A 90 -10.91 31.29 11.34
C GLY A 90 -10.88 31.34 9.82
N TRP A 91 -10.32 30.33 9.14
CA TRP A 91 -10.38 30.22 7.67
C TRP A 91 -11.73 29.64 7.18
N ASN A 92 -12.81 30.07 7.82
CA ASN A 92 -14.21 29.74 7.53
C ASN A 92 -14.95 31.01 7.04
N LYS A 93 -16.14 30.86 6.45
CA LYS A 93 -16.91 31.99 5.88
C LYS A 93 -17.82 32.71 6.90
N MET A 94 -17.63 32.50 8.20
CA MET A 94 -18.59 32.96 9.22
C MET A 94 -18.65 34.49 9.41
N LYS A 95 -17.60 35.24 9.04
CA LYS A 95 -17.48 36.69 9.30
C LYS A 95 -18.06 37.63 8.22
N ARG A 96 -18.60 37.12 7.12
CA ARG A 96 -19.08 37.94 5.97
C ARG A 96 -20.61 37.95 5.90
N CYS A 97 -21.27 38.55 6.89
CA CYS A 97 -22.71 38.79 6.86
C CYS A 97 -22.97 40.29 6.74
N SER A 98 -23.37 40.75 5.55
CA SER A 98 -23.97 42.07 5.36
C SER A 98 -25.40 42.08 5.92
N SER A 99 -25.84 43.24 6.39
CA SER A 99 -27.04 43.45 7.22
C SER A 99 -28.36 42.90 6.63
N LEU A 100 -28.42 42.65 5.31
CA LEU A 100 -29.63 42.14 4.63
C LEU A 100 -29.83 40.61 4.73
N LYS A 101 -28.85 39.84 5.24
CA LYS A 101 -28.88 38.36 5.31
C LYS A 101 -28.87 37.80 6.74
N GLN A 102 -29.28 38.62 7.71
CA GLN A 102 -29.20 38.34 9.15
C GLN A 102 -30.00 37.09 9.59
N VAL A 103 -31.14 36.81 8.94
CA VAL A 103 -31.99 35.64 9.23
C VAL A 103 -31.31 34.31 8.85
N LEU A 104 -30.49 34.29 7.79
CA LEU A 104 -29.73 33.09 7.41
C LEU A 104 -28.45 32.91 8.24
N CYS A 105 -27.83 33.98 8.73
CA CYS A 105 -26.59 33.89 9.53
C CYS A 105 -26.82 33.43 10.98
N SER A 106 -28.05 33.51 11.50
CA SER A 106 -28.41 33.06 12.86
C SER A 106 -28.72 31.55 12.96
N SER A 107 -28.75 30.83 11.83
CA SER A 107 -29.01 29.39 11.84
C SER A 107 -27.77 28.61 12.29
N ASN A 108 -27.84 27.88 13.42
CA ASN A 108 -26.82 26.91 13.90
C ASN A 108 -26.64 25.67 12.99
N ILE A 109 -27.11 25.75 11.74
CA ILE A 109 -27.14 24.64 10.79
C ILE A 109 -25.76 24.45 10.16
N CYS A 110 -25.31 23.21 10.11
CA CYS A 110 -24.08 22.85 9.43
C CYS A 110 -24.26 22.85 7.91
N LEU A 111 -23.69 23.86 7.27
CA LEU A 111 -23.59 23.96 5.82
C LEU A 111 -22.12 23.97 5.43
N ILE A 112 -21.76 23.06 4.53
CA ILE A 112 -20.39 22.89 4.01
C ILE A 112 -19.86 24.19 3.42
N ASP A 113 -20.70 24.95 2.72
CA ASP A 113 -20.35 26.26 2.17
C ASP A 113 -19.87 27.27 3.24
N ARG A 114 -20.32 27.12 4.49
CA ARG A 114 -19.89 28.00 5.60
C ARG A 114 -18.61 27.49 6.25
N VAL A 115 -18.50 26.16 6.37
CA VAL A 115 -17.36 25.45 6.97
C VAL A 115 -16.12 25.59 6.10
N PHE A 116 -16.25 25.41 4.78
CA PHE A 116 -15.13 25.39 3.86
C PHE A 116 -15.08 26.66 2.99
N THR A 117 -14.01 27.45 3.18
CA THR A 117 -13.71 28.55 2.27
C THR A 117 -13.18 28.02 0.94
N THR A 118 -13.42 28.78 -0.13
CA THR A 118 -12.90 28.46 -1.47
C THR A 118 -11.37 28.32 -1.47
N GLY A 119 -10.67 29.15 -0.69
CA GLY A 119 -9.22 29.06 -0.50
C GLY A 119 -8.76 27.80 0.25
N TYR A 120 -9.54 27.34 1.24
CA TYR A 120 -9.24 26.09 1.92
C TYR A 120 -9.44 24.87 1.01
N CYS A 121 -10.55 24.82 0.26
CA CYS A 121 -10.82 23.77 -0.72
C CYS A 121 -9.73 23.70 -1.79
N SER A 122 -9.29 24.86 -2.32
CA SER A 122 -8.23 24.92 -3.32
C SER A 122 -6.89 24.45 -2.78
N LEU A 123 -6.50 24.88 -1.57
CA LEU A 123 -5.27 24.44 -0.92
C LEU A 123 -5.25 22.92 -0.69
N PHE A 124 -6.34 22.38 -0.13
CA PHE A 124 -6.45 20.95 0.12
C PHE A 124 -6.38 20.13 -1.19
N ALA A 125 -7.11 20.56 -2.21
CA ALA A 125 -7.11 19.89 -3.51
C ALA A 125 -5.73 19.94 -4.18
N THR A 126 -5.07 21.10 -4.12
CA THR A 126 -3.74 21.32 -4.71
C THR A 126 -2.69 20.42 -4.04
N ILE A 127 -2.63 20.37 -2.71
CA ILE A 127 -1.69 19.51 -1.98
C ILE A 127 -1.93 18.03 -2.33
N SER A 128 -3.20 17.63 -2.38
CA SER A 128 -3.58 16.23 -2.65
C SER A 128 -3.26 15.80 -4.08
N LEU A 129 -3.47 16.68 -5.07
CA LEU A 129 -3.14 16.43 -6.48
C LEU A 129 -1.64 16.48 -6.75
N LEU A 130 -0.90 17.39 -6.09
CA LEU A 130 0.56 17.41 -6.16
C LEU A 130 1.14 16.10 -5.64
N ALA A 131 0.66 15.61 -4.50
CA ALA A 131 1.05 14.31 -3.98
C ALA A 131 0.72 13.18 -4.98
N ALA A 132 -0.47 13.22 -5.61
CA ALA A 132 -0.86 12.24 -6.63
C ALA A 132 0.11 12.24 -7.82
N PHE A 133 0.49 13.41 -8.29
CA PHE A 133 1.45 13.57 -9.38
C PHE A 133 2.83 13.02 -9.02
N VAL A 134 3.35 13.35 -7.83
CA VAL A 134 4.65 12.84 -7.37
C VAL A 134 4.62 11.32 -7.22
N ILE A 135 3.56 10.77 -6.65
CA ILE A 135 3.37 9.31 -6.54
C ILE A 135 3.36 8.69 -7.92
N LEU A 136 2.52 9.18 -8.84
CA LEU A 136 2.43 8.64 -10.20
C LEU A 136 3.79 8.68 -10.90
N TYR A 137 4.49 9.81 -10.82
CA TYR A 137 5.83 9.98 -11.38
C TYR A 137 6.80 8.92 -10.84
N VAL A 138 6.86 8.74 -9.51
CA VAL A 138 7.73 7.75 -8.87
C VAL A 138 7.43 6.34 -9.38
N TYR A 139 6.15 5.94 -9.47
CA TYR A 139 5.77 4.60 -9.92
C TYR A 139 6.03 4.38 -11.41
N VAL A 140 5.79 5.38 -12.25
CA VAL A 140 6.12 5.32 -13.68
C VAL A 140 7.62 5.15 -13.86
N ARG A 141 8.44 5.90 -13.12
CA ARG A 141 9.91 5.75 -13.15
C ARG A 141 10.36 4.36 -12.70
N ILE A 142 9.78 3.84 -11.61
CA ILE A 142 10.04 2.48 -11.13
C ILE A 142 9.70 1.44 -12.22
N PHE A 143 8.54 1.59 -12.88
CA PHE A 143 8.09 0.65 -13.90
C PHE A 143 9.04 0.60 -15.11
N PHE A 144 9.43 1.75 -15.65
CA PHE A 144 10.33 1.81 -16.80
C PHE A 144 11.71 1.20 -16.50
N ILE A 145 12.26 1.48 -15.32
CA ILE A 145 13.57 0.95 -14.93
C ILE A 145 13.50 -0.55 -14.69
N ALA A 146 12.44 -1.04 -14.04
CA ALA A 146 12.22 -2.47 -13.89
C ALA A 146 12.12 -3.20 -15.24
N ARG A 147 11.43 -2.60 -16.22
CA ARG A 147 11.31 -3.13 -17.58
C ARG A 147 12.67 -3.22 -18.26
N ASP A 148 13.48 -2.17 -18.20
CA ASP A 148 14.81 -2.15 -18.82
C ASP A 148 15.75 -3.22 -18.21
N HIS A 149 15.78 -3.35 -16.88
CA HIS A 149 16.57 -4.40 -16.22
C HIS A 149 16.12 -5.81 -16.59
N LEU A 150 14.81 -6.06 -16.68
CA LEU A 150 14.29 -7.37 -17.10
C LEU A 150 14.69 -7.69 -18.54
N MET A 151 14.57 -6.74 -19.46
CA MET A 151 14.94 -6.93 -20.86
C MET A 151 16.43 -7.19 -21.05
N ARG A 152 17.31 -6.49 -20.33
CA ARG A 152 18.77 -6.73 -20.39
C ARG A 152 19.13 -8.13 -19.90
N ILE A 153 18.48 -8.58 -18.84
CA ILE A 153 18.68 -9.90 -18.24
C ILE A 153 18.22 -11.02 -19.20
N GLU A 154 17.13 -10.82 -19.92
CA GLU A 154 16.63 -11.76 -20.95
C GLU A 154 17.62 -11.86 -22.12
N ARG A 155 18.16 -10.73 -22.60
CA ARG A 155 19.17 -10.68 -23.68
C ARG A 155 20.47 -11.39 -23.33
N LEU A 156 20.97 -11.18 -22.11
CA LEU A 156 22.16 -11.89 -21.62
C LEU A 156 21.91 -13.39 -21.50
N ARG A 157 20.68 -13.80 -21.13
CA ARG A 157 20.30 -15.22 -21.11
C ARG A 157 20.26 -15.81 -22.51
N SER A 158 19.65 -15.14 -23.48
CA SER A 158 19.62 -15.63 -24.86
C SER A 158 21.03 -15.74 -25.44
N GLN A 159 21.93 -14.81 -25.11
CA GLN A 159 23.34 -14.88 -25.53
C GLN A 159 24.09 -16.05 -24.87
N CYS A 160 23.97 -16.26 -23.55
CA CYS A 160 24.62 -17.40 -22.89
C CYS A 160 23.99 -18.76 -23.28
N SER A 161 22.69 -18.82 -23.52
CA SER A 161 22.02 -20.07 -23.94
C SER A 161 22.45 -20.52 -25.33
N SER A 162 22.89 -19.59 -26.19
CA SER A 162 23.51 -19.91 -27.48
C SER A 162 24.97 -20.40 -27.34
N TYR A 163 25.61 -20.17 -26.20
CA TYR A 163 26.98 -20.64 -25.88
C TYR A 163 26.99 -21.90 -25.00
N GLU A 164 25.84 -22.37 -24.51
CA GLU A 164 25.71 -23.62 -23.75
C GLU A 164 25.73 -24.82 -24.72
N GLN A 165 26.72 -24.88 -25.62
CA GLN A 165 27.18 -26.18 -26.11
C GLN A 165 27.96 -26.85 -24.98
N PRO A 166 27.78 -28.16 -24.74
CA PRO A 166 28.47 -28.87 -23.68
C PRO A 166 29.93 -29.05 -24.09
N SER A 167 30.77 -28.03 -23.94
CA SER A 167 32.21 -28.23 -23.91
C SER A 167 32.52 -28.97 -22.62
N THR A 168 32.61 -30.28 -22.71
CA THR A 168 33.18 -31.15 -21.68
C THR A 168 34.47 -30.50 -21.16
N PRO A 169 34.83 -30.63 -19.87
CA PRO A 169 36.06 -30.06 -19.33
C PRO A 169 37.31 -30.47 -20.13
N ALA A 170 37.25 -31.62 -20.82
CA ALA A 170 38.23 -32.05 -21.81
C ALA A 170 38.44 -31.04 -22.96
N THR A 171 37.38 -30.49 -23.54
CA THR A 171 37.45 -29.56 -24.69
C THR A 171 38.14 -28.22 -24.33
N ILE A 172 37.90 -27.71 -23.12
CA ILE A 172 38.54 -26.48 -22.62
C ILE A 172 40.03 -26.72 -22.37
N ILE A 173 40.40 -27.88 -21.82
CA ILE A 173 41.81 -28.27 -21.62
C ILE A 173 42.51 -28.41 -22.98
N THR A 174 41.89 -29.04 -23.97
CA THR A 174 42.46 -29.21 -25.32
C THR A 174 42.67 -27.88 -26.06
N LEU A 175 41.82 -26.87 -25.84
CA LEU A 175 41.94 -25.55 -26.48
C LEU A 175 43.01 -24.66 -25.83
N LEU A 176 43.30 -24.85 -24.53
CA LEU A 176 44.27 -24.05 -23.78
C LEU A 176 45.71 -24.59 -23.83
N THR A 177 45.92 -25.85 -24.24
CA THR A 177 47.25 -26.45 -24.39
C THR A 177 47.43 -27.07 -25.78
N PRO A 178 47.86 -26.29 -26.80
CA PRO A 178 48.05 -26.83 -28.14
C PRO A 178 49.35 -27.64 -28.30
N ASN A 179 50.23 -27.68 -27.28
CA ASN A 179 51.53 -28.34 -27.37
C ASN A 179 51.77 -29.39 -26.26
N LYS A 180 52.20 -30.57 -26.72
CA LYS A 180 52.65 -31.78 -26.01
C LYS A 180 52.72 -31.68 -24.48
N ILE A 181 51.75 -32.30 -23.81
CA ILE A 181 51.75 -32.54 -22.36
C ILE A 181 52.63 -33.77 -22.09
N ASN A 182 53.81 -33.56 -21.49
CA ASN A 182 54.65 -34.65 -20.99
C ASN A 182 54.72 -34.70 -19.45
N ASP A 183 54.16 -33.73 -18.72
CA ASP A 183 54.24 -33.66 -17.26
C ASP A 183 52.86 -33.70 -16.58
N GLU A 184 52.69 -34.64 -15.65
CA GLU A 184 51.47 -34.86 -14.85
C GLU A 184 51.04 -33.61 -14.05
N LYS A 185 52.00 -32.74 -13.71
CA LYS A 185 51.78 -31.47 -13.01
C LYS A 185 51.05 -30.43 -13.85
N ASP A 186 51.25 -30.42 -15.16
CA ASP A 186 50.58 -29.47 -16.06
C ASP A 186 49.14 -29.87 -16.31
N LEU A 187 48.84 -31.17 -16.31
CA LEU A 187 47.48 -31.70 -16.38
C LEU A 187 46.67 -31.36 -15.11
N GLN A 188 47.29 -31.49 -13.93
CA GLN A 188 46.68 -31.08 -12.65
C GLN A 188 46.45 -29.56 -12.58
N ARG A 189 47.36 -28.73 -13.12
CA ARG A 189 47.16 -27.28 -13.26
C ARG A 189 46.01 -26.94 -14.19
N GLY A 190 45.90 -27.62 -15.33
CA GLY A 190 44.77 -27.43 -16.26
C GLY A 190 43.42 -27.78 -15.60
N PHE A 191 43.37 -28.86 -14.83
CA PHE A 191 42.15 -29.29 -14.13
C PHE A 191 41.76 -28.35 -12.97
N SER A 192 42.73 -27.89 -12.18
CA SER A 192 42.50 -26.89 -11.11
C SER A 192 42.10 -25.52 -11.66
N PHE A 193 42.66 -25.11 -12.81
CA PHE A 193 42.25 -23.89 -13.50
C PHE A 193 40.83 -24.01 -14.07
N SER A 194 40.50 -25.12 -14.74
CA SER A 194 39.17 -25.37 -15.32
C SER A 194 38.07 -25.45 -14.23
N SER A 195 38.34 -26.13 -13.12
CA SER A 195 37.43 -26.15 -11.95
C SER A 195 37.25 -24.77 -11.32
N SER A 196 38.31 -23.94 -11.24
CA SER A 196 38.19 -22.55 -10.75
C SER A 196 37.33 -21.66 -11.66
N ILE A 197 37.39 -21.86 -12.99
CA ILE A 197 36.55 -21.16 -13.97
C ILE A 197 35.08 -21.60 -13.83
N ILE A 198 34.84 -22.91 -13.72
CA ILE A 198 33.49 -23.47 -13.51
C ILE A 198 32.89 -22.96 -12.20
N GLN A 199 33.69 -22.87 -11.13
CA GLN A 199 33.24 -22.37 -9.83
C GLN A 199 32.95 -20.86 -9.86
N ARG A 200 33.76 -20.06 -10.56
CA ARG A 200 33.48 -18.62 -10.81
C ARG A 200 32.23 -18.41 -11.66
N SER A 201 32.03 -19.25 -12.67
CA SER A 201 30.81 -19.29 -13.50
C SER A 201 29.58 -19.58 -12.65
N ASN A 202 29.64 -20.59 -11.79
CA ASN A 202 28.55 -20.97 -10.89
C ASN A 202 28.25 -19.88 -9.84
N ASP A 203 29.25 -19.29 -9.18
CA ASP A 203 29.04 -18.15 -8.24
C ASP A 203 28.42 -16.94 -8.96
N GLY A 204 28.85 -16.64 -10.19
CA GLY A 204 28.23 -15.62 -11.05
C GLY A 204 26.76 -15.93 -11.39
N ARG A 205 26.45 -17.20 -11.72
CA ARG A 205 25.09 -17.67 -12.03
C ARG A 205 24.18 -17.65 -10.80
N GLU A 206 24.70 -18.00 -9.63
CA GLU A 206 23.97 -17.92 -8.35
C GLU A 206 23.70 -16.47 -7.94
N ARG A 207 24.70 -15.57 -8.00
CA ARG A 207 24.51 -14.14 -7.70
C ARG A 207 23.50 -13.48 -8.63
N THR A 208 23.56 -13.77 -9.92
CA THR A 208 22.57 -13.26 -10.89
C THR A 208 21.18 -13.88 -10.67
N GLY A 209 21.10 -15.17 -10.30
CA GLY A 209 19.87 -15.83 -9.91
C GLY A 209 19.22 -15.20 -8.66
N LEU A 210 19.99 -15.00 -7.60
CA LEU A 210 19.55 -14.39 -6.35
C LEU A 210 19.08 -12.95 -6.57
N PHE A 211 19.81 -12.16 -7.36
CA PHE A 211 19.42 -10.81 -7.75
C PHE A 211 18.07 -10.79 -8.50
N ARG A 212 17.86 -11.71 -9.46
CA ARG A 212 16.59 -11.87 -10.18
C ARG A 212 15.43 -12.21 -9.24
N VAL A 213 15.64 -13.14 -8.31
CA VAL A 213 14.61 -13.52 -7.32
C VAL A 213 14.23 -12.34 -6.44
N ASN A 214 15.22 -11.57 -5.97
CA ASN A 214 15.01 -10.36 -5.18
C ASN A 214 14.25 -9.29 -5.97
N ILE A 215 14.63 -9.01 -7.22
CA ILE A 215 13.88 -8.08 -8.09
C ILE A 215 12.44 -8.56 -8.31
N ARG A 216 12.22 -9.84 -8.64
CA ARG A 216 10.86 -10.38 -8.84
C ARG A 216 10.02 -10.31 -7.56
N ARG A 217 10.63 -10.46 -6.39
CA ARG A 217 9.96 -10.28 -5.09
C ARG A 217 9.60 -8.80 -4.87
N SER A 218 10.54 -7.89 -5.14
CA SER A 218 10.30 -6.44 -5.08
C SER A 218 9.19 -5.98 -6.04
N LEU A 219 9.15 -6.51 -7.28
CA LEU A 219 8.11 -6.20 -8.26
C LEU A 219 6.72 -6.72 -7.88
N ARG A 220 6.65 -7.90 -7.23
CA ARG A 220 5.38 -8.41 -6.68
C ARG A 220 4.84 -7.49 -5.59
N ALA A 221 5.70 -7.01 -4.69
CA ALA A 221 5.33 -6.04 -3.67
C ALA A 221 4.93 -4.68 -4.26
N LEU A 222 5.58 -4.22 -5.33
CA LEU A 222 5.19 -3.00 -6.05
C LEU A 222 3.81 -3.12 -6.69
N ARG A 223 3.46 -4.26 -7.27
CA ARG A 223 2.13 -4.49 -7.86
C ARG A 223 1.03 -4.34 -6.81
N THR A 224 1.25 -4.83 -5.60
CA THR A 224 0.27 -4.68 -4.51
C THR A 224 0.13 -3.24 -4.06
N LEU A 225 1.23 -2.48 -4.01
CA LEU A 225 1.19 -1.05 -3.69
C LEU A 225 0.51 -0.24 -4.78
N LEU A 226 0.72 -0.58 -6.06
CA LEU A 226 0.05 0.08 -7.18
C LEU A 226 -1.46 -0.12 -7.12
N VAL A 227 -1.94 -1.33 -6.77
CA VAL A 227 -3.37 -1.59 -6.58
C VAL A 227 -3.96 -0.74 -5.45
N LEU A 228 -3.23 -0.61 -4.34
CA LEU A 228 -3.65 0.25 -3.22
C LEU A 228 -3.73 1.72 -3.64
N LEU A 229 -2.75 2.22 -4.39
CA LEU A 229 -2.70 3.60 -4.86
C LEU A 229 -3.80 3.93 -5.87
N VAL A 230 -4.05 3.03 -6.82
CA VAL A 230 -5.13 3.20 -7.80
C VAL A 230 -6.47 3.20 -7.08
N GLY A 231 -6.70 2.25 -6.17
CA GLY A 231 -7.93 2.20 -5.37
C GLY A 231 -8.15 3.49 -4.56
N PHE A 232 -7.09 3.99 -3.91
CA PHE A 232 -7.12 5.25 -3.18
C PHE A 232 -7.60 6.42 -4.04
N TYR A 233 -6.93 6.64 -5.18
CA TYR A 233 -7.24 7.78 -6.04
C TYR A 233 -8.56 7.63 -6.79
N LEU A 234 -9.04 6.40 -7.09
CA LEU A 234 -10.38 6.21 -7.64
C LEU A 234 -11.48 6.69 -6.68
N CYS A 235 -11.32 6.46 -5.38
CA CYS A 235 -12.25 6.97 -4.37
C CYS A 235 -12.09 8.47 -4.09
N TRP A 236 -10.89 9.02 -4.30
CA TRP A 236 -10.56 10.40 -3.96
C TRP A 236 -10.77 11.42 -5.08
N LEU A 237 -10.49 11.03 -6.34
CA LEU A 237 -10.58 11.94 -7.48
C LEU A 237 -11.94 12.62 -7.62
N PRO A 238 -13.09 11.94 -7.44
CA PRO A 238 -14.40 12.59 -7.50
C PRO A 238 -14.54 13.74 -6.48
N LEU A 239 -14.03 13.56 -5.26
CA LEU A 239 -14.03 14.59 -4.23
C LEU A 239 -13.10 15.76 -4.62
N LEU A 240 -11.89 15.46 -5.10
CA LEU A 240 -10.92 16.49 -5.50
C LEU A 240 -11.44 17.34 -6.67
N ILE A 241 -12.08 16.72 -7.65
CA ILE A 241 -12.73 17.40 -8.78
C ILE A 241 -13.86 18.29 -8.27
N TYR A 242 -14.70 17.81 -7.36
CA TYR A 242 -15.77 18.61 -6.77
C TYR A 242 -15.21 19.83 -6.01
N LEU A 243 -14.19 19.63 -5.16
CA LEU A 243 -13.55 20.70 -4.40
C LEU A 243 -12.91 21.76 -5.29
N LEU A 244 -12.31 21.36 -6.41
CA LEU A 244 -11.85 22.29 -7.44
C LEU A 244 -13.01 22.96 -8.16
N SER A 245 -14.07 22.23 -8.53
CA SER A 245 -15.22 22.82 -9.21
C SER A 245 -15.88 23.92 -8.38
N HIS A 246 -15.88 23.80 -7.05
CA HIS A 246 -16.37 24.82 -6.12
C HIS A 246 -15.56 26.13 -6.18
N THR A 247 -14.34 26.12 -6.73
CA THR A 247 -13.53 27.33 -6.92
C THR A 247 -13.85 28.05 -8.23
N TRP A 248 -14.41 27.35 -9.22
CA TRP A 248 -14.64 27.88 -10.57
C TRP A 248 -16.11 28.04 -10.92
N MET A 249 -16.99 27.22 -10.35
CA MET A 249 -18.43 27.23 -10.60
C MET A 249 -19.21 27.36 -9.28
N ASP A 250 -20.32 28.09 -9.32
CA ASP A 250 -21.25 28.24 -8.20
C ASP A 250 -22.20 27.02 -8.03
N PHE A 251 -21.75 25.83 -8.45
CA PHE A 251 -22.52 24.59 -8.29
C PHE A 251 -22.41 24.09 -6.85
N LYS A 252 -23.53 24.15 -6.12
CA LYS A 252 -23.58 23.87 -4.68
C LYS A 252 -24.67 22.85 -4.40
N ASN A 253 -24.27 21.63 -4.03
CA ASN A 253 -25.21 20.63 -3.56
C ASN A 253 -24.64 19.89 -2.36
N ASN A 254 -25.23 20.14 -1.19
CA ASN A 254 -24.80 19.54 0.07
C ASN A 254 -24.81 18.01 0.01
N LEU A 255 -25.80 17.38 -0.64
CA LEU A 255 -25.88 15.92 -0.70
C LEU A 255 -24.68 15.33 -1.45
N ILE A 256 -24.31 15.93 -2.59
CA ILE A 256 -23.22 15.45 -3.44
C ILE A 256 -21.91 15.42 -2.67
N ILE A 257 -21.53 16.52 -2.01
CA ILE A 257 -20.27 16.57 -1.26
C ILE A 257 -20.26 15.62 -0.04
N HIS A 258 -21.37 15.41 0.65
CA HIS A 258 -21.43 14.41 1.72
C HIS A 258 -21.21 12.99 1.18
N VAL A 259 -21.81 12.66 0.04
CA VAL A 259 -21.61 11.36 -0.64
C VAL A 259 -20.15 11.22 -1.11
N LEU A 260 -19.55 12.27 -1.68
CA LEU A 260 -18.16 12.25 -2.12
C LEU A 260 -17.17 12.10 -0.96
N ILE A 261 -17.41 12.79 0.16
CA ILE A 261 -16.64 12.63 1.40
C ILE A 261 -16.79 11.19 1.92
N LEU A 262 -18.00 10.62 1.88
CA LEU A 262 -18.23 9.23 2.28
C LEU A 262 -17.44 8.26 1.40
N ILE A 263 -17.50 8.40 0.08
CA ILE A 263 -16.74 7.57 -0.88
C ILE A 263 -15.24 7.67 -0.60
N ALA A 264 -14.71 8.88 -0.39
CA ALA A 264 -13.30 9.08 -0.07
C ALA A 264 -12.87 8.46 1.27
N ASN A 265 -13.79 8.32 2.23
CA ASN A 265 -13.55 7.67 3.53
C ASN A 265 -13.64 6.14 3.47
N VAL A 266 -14.49 5.57 2.59
CA VAL A 266 -14.60 4.10 2.41
C VAL A 266 -13.25 3.48 2.00
N ASN A 267 -12.38 4.25 1.35
CA ASN A 267 -11.01 3.83 1.02
C ASN A 267 -10.20 3.34 2.24
N SER A 268 -10.44 3.85 3.45
CA SER A 268 -9.78 3.34 4.66
C SER A 268 -10.18 1.89 5.00
N LEU A 269 -11.39 1.45 4.64
CA LEU A 269 -11.88 0.08 4.81
C LEU A 269 -11.28 -0.88 3.76
N VAL A 270 -10.95 -0.36 2.58
CA VAL A 270 -10.35 -1.15 1.49
C VAL A 270 -8.93 -1.59 1.86
N ASN A 271 -8.19 -0.78 2.62
CA ASN A 271 -6.79 -1.03 2.96
C ASN A 271 -6.57 -2.40 3.67
N PRO A 272 -7.19 -2.72 4.82
CA PRO A 272 -7.04 -4.04 5.45
C PRO A 272 -7.45 -5.21 4.56
N ILE A 273 -8.51 -5.06 3.75
CA ILE A 273 -9.01 -6.11 2.84
C ILE A 273 -7.96 -6.43 1.79
N VAL A 274 -7.35 -5.41 1.19
CA VAL A 274 -6.30 -5.59 0.18
C VAL A 274 -5.07 -6.24 0.80
N TYR A 275 -4.66 -5.85 2.01
CA TYR A 275 -3.55 -6.50 2.72
C TYR A 275 -3.85 -7.97 3.05
N ALA A 276 -5.06 -8.27 3.54
CA ALA A 276 -5.50 -9.62 3.83
C ALA A 276 -5.51 -10.51 2.58
N TYR A 277 -5.95 -9.99 1.43
CA TYR A 277 -5.96 -10.77 0.19
C TYR A 277 -4.57 -10.98 -0.40
N ARG A 278 -3.69 -9.96 -0.32
CA ARG A 278 -2.41 -9.94 -1.04
C ARG A 278 -1.21 -10.44 -0.24
N SER A 279 -1.19 -10.30 1.08
CA SER A 279 -0.05 -10.69 1.91
C SER A 279 -0.25 -12.07 2.51
N LYS A 280 0.51 -13.06 2.01
CA LYS A 280 0.52 -14.42 2.57
C LYS A 280 1.02 -14.42 4.02
N GLN A 281 2.01 -13.58 4.33
CA GLN A 281 2.56 -13.42 5.69
C GLN A 281 1.52 -12.85 6.66
N PHE A 282 0.79 -11.81 6.23
CA PHE A 282 -0.27 -11.21 7.04
C PHE A 282 -1.41 -12.21 7.30
N ARG A 283 -1.78 -13.03 6.30
CA ARG A 283 -2.77 -14.10 6.49
C ARG A 283 -2.34 -15.16 7.49
N ILE A 284 -1.05 -15.54 7.48
CA ILE A 284 -0.50 -16.53 8.43
C ILE A 284 -0.53 -15.96 9.85
N GLU A 285 -0.10 -14.72 10.05
CA GLU A 285 -0.13 -14.05 11.35
C GLU A 285 -1.56 -13.82 11.84
N LEU A 286 -2.47 -13.39 10.95
CA LEU A 286 -3.89 -13.25 11.24
C LEU A 286 -4.51 -14.60 11.64
N TRP A 287 -4.23 -15.67 10.88
CA TRP A 287 -4.68 -17.03 11.17
C TRP A 287 -4.17 -17.53 12.52
N ASN A 288 -2.88 -17.36 12.80
CA ASN A 288 -2.26 -17.77 14.07
C ASN A 288 -2.78 -16.94 15.26
N GLY A 289 -3.09 -15.66 15.06
CA GLY A 289 -3.62 -14.76 16.08
C GLY A 289 -5.10 -14.93 16.39
N THR A 290 -5.92 -15.31 15.40
CA THR A 290 -7.39 -15.42 15.56
C THR A 290 -7.89 -16.87 15.61
N ILE A 291 -7.54 -17.70 14.62
CA ILE A 291 -8.11 -19.04 14.44
C ILE A 291 -7.26 -20.12 15.12
N GLY A 292 -5.93 -20.00 15.07
CA GLY A 292 -5.00 -20.89 15.78
C GLY A 292 -5.20 -20.89 17.29
N ARG A 293 -5.48 -19.73 17.89
CA ARG A 293 -5.83 -19.63 19.31
C ARG A 293 -7.21 -20.17 19.65
N CYS A 294 -8.21 -20.05 18.77
CA CYS A 294 -9.53 -20.64 19.00
C CYS A 294 -9.48 -22.18 19.00
N CYS A 295 -8.68 -22.79 18.12
CA CYS A 295 -8.48 -24.25 18.12
C CYS A 295 -7.69 -24.74 19.34
N ILE A 296 -6.66 -24.00 19.76
CA ILE A 296 -5.83 -24.35 20.93
C ILE A 296 -6.62 -24.17 22.25
N ASN A 297 -7.42 -23.10 22.38
CA ASN A 297 -8.23 -22.89 23.58
C ASN A 297 -9.39 -23.89 23.72
N HIS A 298 -9.80 -24.56 22.65
CA HIS A 298 -10.83 -25.60 22.73
C HIS A 298 -10.28 -26.95 23.20
N GLN A 299 -8.95 -27.14 23.18
CA GLN A 299 -8.27 -28.33 23.67
C GLN A 299 -8.04 -28.32 25.20
N TYR A 300 -8.34 -27.20 25.87
CA TYR A 300 -8.07 -26.98 27.30
C TYR A 300 -9.34 -26.85 28.17
N ARG A 301 -10.53 -27.21 27.67
CA ARG A 301 -11.70 -27.38 28.54
C ARG A 301 -11.74 -28.82 29.08
N PRO A 302 -11.75 -29.05 30.40
CA PRO A 302 -11.94 -30.38 30.94
C PRO A 302 -13.40 -30.84 30.71
N HIS A 303 -13.51 -31.96 30.00
CA HIS A 303 -14.70 -32.80 29.75
C HIS A 303 -15.91 -32.18 29.04
N PRO A 304 -16.11 -32.53 27.75
CA PRO A 304 -17.43 -32.66 27.18
C PRO A 304 -17.83 -34.15 27.12
N SER A 305 -19.14 -34.39 27.17
CA SER A 305 -19.76 -35.73 27.14
C SER A 305 -19.37 -36.55 25.90
N PRO A 306 -19.47 -37.90 25.96
CA PRO A 306 -19.02 -38.80 24.89
C PRO A 306 -19.58 -38.48 23.49
N ALA A 307 -20.79 -37.92 23.42
CA ALA A 307 -21.44 -37.52 22.17
C ALA A 307 -20.76 -36.33 21.47
N ALA A 308 -20.20 -35.38 22.25
CA ALA A 308 -19.50 -34.21 21.72
C ALA A 308 -18.11 -34.57 21.18
N THR A 309 -17.46 -35.58 21.75
CA THR A 309 -16.15 -36.09 21.30
C THR A 309 -16.26 -36.79 19.94
N VAL A 310 -17.35 -37.53 19.70
CA VAL A 310 -17.59 -38.19 18.41
C VAL A 310 -17.93 -37.16 17.32
N ALA A 311 -18.75 -36.14 17.62
CA ALA A 311 -19.04 -35.06 16.67
C ALA A 311 -17.80 -34.22 16.30
N ALA A 312 -16.93 -33.93 17.28
CA ALA A 312 -15.67 -33.21 17.06
C ALA A 312 -14.64 -34.06 16.28
N ALA A 313 -14.57 -35.37 16.53
CA ALA A 313 -13.72 -36.29 15.78
C ALA A 313 -14.20 -36.44 14.31
N ILE A 314 -15.51 -36.47 14.06
CA ILE A 314 -16.08 -36.50 12.71
C ILE A 314 -15.79 -35.17 11.98
N ALA A 315 -15.88 -34.02 12.66
CA ALA A 315 -15.55 -32.71 12.09
C ALA A 315 -14.06 -32.57 11.74
N CYS A 316 -13.16 -33.07 12.60
CA CYS A 316 -11.71 -33.03 12.37
C CYS A 316 -11.27 -34.01 11.27
N LYS A 317 -11.89 -35.20 11.19
CA LYS A 317 -11.62 -36.19 10.14
C LYS A 317 -12.12 -35.74 8.77
N ARG A 318 -13.17 -34.89 8.70
CA ARG A 318 -13.67 -34.30 7.44
C ARG A 318 -12.76 -33.20 6.87
N VAL A 319 -11.94 -32.54 7.70
CA VAL A 319 -11.00 -31.49 7.28
C VAL A 319 -9.67 -32.06 6.77
N HIS A 320 -9.25 -33.24 7.25
CA HIS A 320 -8.06 -33.95 6.74
C HIS A 320 -8.25 -34.62 5.36
N LEU A 321 -9.46 -34.58 4.78
CA LEU A 321 -9.78 -35.12 3.44
C LEU A 321 -9.64 -34.09 2.31
N LEU A 322 -9.25 -32.84 2.57
CA LEU A 322 -8.89 -31.90 1.51
C LEU A 322 -7.52 -32.31 0.93
N PRO A 323 -7.41 -32.56 -0.39
CA PRO A 323 -6.23 -33.20 -0.94
C PRO A 323 -5.00 -32.32 -0.81
N SER A 324 -3.93 -32.93 -0.29
CA SER A 324 -2.55 -32.49 -0.39
C SER A 324 -2.25 -32.12 -1.85
N ILE A 325 -2.12 -30.82 -2.15
CA ILE A 325 -1.54 -30.34 -3.40
C ILE A 325 -0.05 -30.66 -3.32
N LYS A 326 0.31 -31.84 -3.81
CA LYS A 326 1.69 -32.30 -3.99
C LYS A 326 2.48 -31.27 -4.79
N SER A 327 3.59 -30.82 -4.21
CA SER A 327 4.74 -30.34 -4.95
C SER A 327 5.32 -31.51 -5.75
N GLY A 328 5.23 -31.45 -7.08
CA GLY A 328 5.90 -32.36 -7.99
C GLY A 328 6.78 -31.57 -8.94
N THR A 329 8.09 -31.76 -8.77
CA THR A 329 9.20 -31.65 -9.74
C THR A 329 9.31 -30.41 -10.61
#